data_AF-A0A943FY65-F1
#
_entry.id   AF-A0A943FY65-F1
#
_cell.length_a   1.000
_cell.length_b   1.000
_cell.length_c   1.000
_cell.angle_alpha   90.00
_cell.angle_beta   90.00
_cell.angle_gamma   90.00
#
_symmetry.space_group_name_H-M   'P 1'
#
loop_
_entity.id
_entity.type
_entity.pdbx_description
1 polymer ?
#
loop_
_entity_poly.entity_id
_entity_poly.type
_entity_poly.pdbx_seq_one_letter_code
_entity_poly.pdbx_strand_id
1 'polypeptide(L)' 'MNIINNKTVSVATSSELKEGLENNNGYEYIYLESDITLKSGITINSKKSKVIINGTYQNITIL' A
#
# COMPACT_ATOMS: atom_id res chain seq x y z
N MET A 1 3.72 2.10 8.61
CA MET A 1 3.95 1.12 7.53
C MET A 1 4.68 -0.02 8.19
N ASN A 2 4.23 -1.25 7.99
CA ASN A 2 4.92 -2.43 8.47
C ASN A 2 5.51 -3.21 7.30
N ILE A 3 6.82 -3.48 7.36
CA ILE A 3 7.55 -4.17 6.29
C ILE A 3 7.47 -5.67 6.58
N ILE A 4 6.69 -6.40 5.77
CA ILE A 4 6.56 -7.85 5.88
C ILE A 4 7.76 -8.54 5.22
N ASN A 5 8.17 -8.04 4.04
CA ASN A 5 9.40 -8.42 3.35
C ASN A 5 9.79 -7.37 2.30
N ASN A 6 10.86 -7.63 1.54
CA ASN A 6 11.36 -6.72 0.49
C ASN A 6 10.35 -6.43 -0.65
N LYS A 7 9.28 -7.22 -0.78
CA LYS A 7 8.22 -7.08 -1.79
C LYS A 7 6.86 -6.70 -1.21
N THR A 8 6.69 -6.77 0.11
CA THR A 8 5.37 -6.73 0.75
C THR A 8 5.37 -5.81 1.96
N VAL A 9 4.40 -4.90 1.99
CA VAL A 9 4.14 -4.02 3.13
C VAL A 9 2.68 -4.02 3.50
N SER A 10 2.38 -3.67 4.75
CA SER A 10 1.05 -3.29 5.17
C SER A 10 1.03 -1.82 5.60
N VAL A 11 -0.09 -1.15 5.31
CA VAL A 11 -0.28 0.30 5.50
C VAL A 11 -1.65 0.58 6.09
N ALA A 12 -1.72 1.60 6.94
CA ALA A 12 -2.95 2.04 7.61
C ALA A 12 -3.28 3.52 7.32
N THR A 13 -2.34 4.26 6.71
CA THR A 13 -2.54 5.69 6.42
C THR A 13 -2.27 6.05 4.96
N SER A 14 -2.84 7.17 4.52
CA SER A 14 -2.63 7.68 3.16
C SER A 14 -1.17 8.08 2.90
N SER A 15 -0.45 8.57 3.92
CA SER A 15 0.98 8.86 3.82
C SER A 15 1.81 7.61 3.55
N GLU A 16 1.50 6.51 4.23
CA GLU A 16 2.19 5.23 4.05
C GLU A 16 1.86 4.57 2.72
N LEU A 17 0.59 4.62 2.30
CA LEU A 17 0.18 4.14 0.98
C LEU A 17 0.88 4.94 -0.13
N LYS A 18 0.96 6.27 0.04
CA LYS A 18 1.71 7.15 -0.86
C LYS A 18 3.19 6.76 -0.90
N GLU A 19 3.83 6.58 0.25
CA GLU A 19 5.22 6.17 0.32
C GLU A 19 5.48 4.83 -0.38
N GLY A 20 4.59 3.84 -0.16
CA GLY A 20 4.68 2.53 -0.81
C GLY A 20 4.59 2.58 -2.33
N LEU A 21 3.79 3.52 -2.86
CA LEU A 21 3.49 3.65 -4.29
C LEU A 21 4.42 4.62 -5.04
N GLU A 22 4.78 5.75 -4.45
CA GLU A 22 5.56 6.82 -5.09
C GLU A 22 7.07 6.62 -4.98
N ASN A 23 7.55 5.96 -3.94
CA ASN A 23 8.99 5.76 -3.77
C ASN A 23 9.52 4.69 -4.74
N ASN A 24 10.79 4.84 -5.11
CA ASN A 24 11.55 3.84 -5.84
C ASN A 24 11.94 2.68 -4.90
N ASN A 25 10.96 1.85 -4.54
CA ASN A 25 11.11 0.70 -3.66
C ASN A 25 10.68 -0.59 -4.37
N GLY A 26 11.07 -1.73 -3.79
CA GLY A 26 10.78 -3.06 -4.32
C GLY A 26 9.37 -3.58 -4.06
N TYR A 27 8.51 -2.83 -3.36
CA TYR A 27 7.19 -3.32 -2.96
C TYR A 27 6.27 -3.52 -4.16
N GLU A 28 5.73 -4.72 -4.25
CA GLU A 28 4.77 -5.18 -5.24
C GLU A 28 3.41 -5.49 -4.61
N TYR A 29 3.37 -5.85 -3.32
CA TYR A 29 2.15 -6.15 -2.59
C TYR A 29 1.97 -5.16 -1.43
N ILE A 30 0.81 -4.53 -1.38
CA ILE A 30 0.42 -3.58 -0.33
C ILE A 30 -0.90 -4.07 0.28
N TYR A 31 -0.86 -4.42 1.56
CA TYR A 31 -2.05 -4.74 2.34
C TYR A 31 -2.60 -3.48 3.02
N LEU A 32 -3.90 -3.24 2.91
CA LEU A 32 -4.57 -2.16 3.66
C LEU A 32 -5.05 -2.74 5.00
N GLU A 33 -4.64 -2.12 6.11
CA GLU A 33 -5.00 -2.55 7.47
C GLU A 33 -6.26 -1.85 7.99
N SER A 34 -6.69 -0.79 7.33
CA SER A 34 -7.86 0.02 7.69
C SER A 34 -8.38 0.79 6.48
N ASP A 35 -9.53 1.44 6.63
CA ASP A 35 -9.98 2.44 5.66
C ASP A 35 -8.95 3.57 5.53
N ILE A 36 -8.68 3.99 4.29
CA ILE A 36 -7.72 5.06 3.98
C ILE A 36 -8.44 6.17 3.22
N THR A 37 -8.52 7.36 3.85
CA THR A 37 -8.99 8.58 3.18
C THR A 37 -7.82 9.30 2.50
N LEU A 38 -7.93 9.53 1.19
CA LEU A 38 -6.95 10.29 0.41
C LEU A 38 -7.28 11.79 0.43
N LYS A 39 -6.34 12.63 0.87
CA LYS A 39 -6.46 14.10 0.78
C LYS A 39 -6.00 14.66 -0.57
N SER A 40 -5.28 13.85 -1.34
CA SER A 40 -4.76 14.17 -2.67
C SER A 40 -4.51 12.87 -3.45
N GLY A 41 -4.33 13.00 -4.77
CA GLY A 41 -3.96 11.87 -5.62
C GLY A 41 -2.60 11.28 -5.25
N ILE A 42 -2.43 9.97 -5.50
CA ILE A 42 -1.17 9.25 -5.38
C ILE A 42 -0.71 8.84 -6.78
N THR A 43 0.56 9.11 -7.10
CA THR A 43 1.16 8.68 -8.37
C THR A 43 1.87 7.35 -8.18
N ILE A 44 1.73 6.39 -9.10
CA ILE A 44 2.54 5.17 -9.04
C ILE A 44 3.91 5.47 -9.65
N ASN A 45 4.98 5.16 -8.93
CA ASN A 45 6.33 5.33 -9.45
C ASN A 45 6.50 4.56 -10.77
N SER A 46 6.95 5.25 -11.82
CA SER A 46 7.07 4.67 -13.17
C SER A 46 8.05 3.49 -13.28
N LYS A 47 8.93 3.29 -12.28
CA LYS A 47 9.85 2.14 -12.22
C LYS A 47 9.19 0.86 -11.69
N LYS A 48 7.97 0.94 -11.15
CA LYS A 48 7.23 -0.23 -10.69
C LYS A 48 6.60 -0.94 -11.88
N SER A 49 6.99 -2.19 -12.12
CA SER A 49 6.39 -3.04 -13.15
C SER A 49 5.08 -3.69 -12.72
N LYS A 50 4.84 -3.78 -11.41
CA LYS A 50 3.68 -4.43 -10.82
C LYS A 50 3.36 -3.82 -9.45
N VAL A 51 2.08 -3.65 -9.16
CA VAL A 51 1.54 -3.33 -7.84
C VAL A 51 0.23 -4.08 -7.65
N ILE A 52 0.05 -4.69 -6.48
CA ILE A 52 -1.20 -5.29 -6.01
C ILE A 52 -1.55 -4.61 -4.71
N ILE A 53 -2.71 -3.96 -4.67
CA ILE A 53 -3.28 -3.40 -3.46
C ILE A 53 -4.40 -4.33 -3.00
N ASN A 54 -4.30 -4.84 -1.78
CA ASN A 54 -5.22 -5.81 -1.22
C ASN A 54 -5.85 -5.25 0.06
N GLY A 55 -7.16 -4.99 0.01
CA GLY A 55 -7.94 -4.49 1.14
C GLY A 55 -8.55 -5.55 2.05
N THR A 56 -8.30 -6.84 1.82
CA THR A 56 -8.89 -7.95 2.58
C THR A 56 -7.87 -8.62 3.53
N TYR A 57 -6.81 -7.90 3.91
CA TYR A 57 -5.79 -8.45 4.80
C TYR A 57 -6.39 -8.77 6.17
N GLN A 58 -6.10 -9.96 6.70
CA GLN A 58 -6.58 -10.47 8.00
C GLN A 58 -8.11 -10.67 8.12
N ASN A 59 -8.84 -10.93 7.03
CA ASN A 59 -10.29 -11.20 7.06
C ASN A 59 -11.14 -10.09 7.72
N ILE A 60 -10.68 -8.84 7.68
CA ILE A 60 -11.50 -7.69 8.08
C ILE A 60 -12.66 -7.59 7.07
N THR A 61 -13.81 -8.12 7.44
CA THR A 61 -15.08 -7.89 6.74
C THR A 61 -15.54 -6.50 7.17
N ILE A 62 -15.41 -5.52 6.29
CA ILE A 62 -15.96 -4.19 6.52
C ILE A 62 -17.49 -4.33 6.41
N LEU A 63 -18.20 -4.08 7.52
CA LEU A 63 -19.66 -4.13 7.64
C LEU A 63 -20.33 -2.96 6.92
#